data_AF-A0A7S0VG42-F1
#
_entry.id   AF-A0A7S0VG42-F1
#
_cell.length_a   1.000
_cell.length_b   1.000
_cell.length_c   1.000
_cell.angle_alpha   90.00
_cell.angle_beta   90.00
_cell.angle_gamma   90.00
#
_symmetry.space_group_name_H-M   'P 1'
#
loop_
_entity.id
_entity.type
_entity.pdbx_description
1 polymer ?
#
loop_
_entity_poly.entity_id
_entity_poly.type
_entity_poly.pdbx_seq_one_letter_code
_entity_poly.pdbx_strand_id
1 'polypeptide(L)'
;RILIGEEGKNSSKAPAKCPPAMAVEELGIEAVWPEGPKLKQALAERDNRMRFVREVKEGKLLLHEHSQASLLDHLRAQGYADTPSGLSSLLEIPASLFTSDGITQVEAERERANEELCRSRGAAAESARRAVRAQVEAAEG
;
A
#
# COMPACT_ATOMS: atom_id res chain seq x y z
N ARG A 1 -0.87 52.22 -5.00
CA ARG A 1 -2.15 51.47 -4.98
C ARG A 1 -2.14 50.53 -6.17
N ILE A 2 -1.81 49.26 -5.95
CA ILE A 2 -2.00 48.19 -6.93
C ILE A 2 -2.88 47.16 -6.20
N LEU A 3 -4.05 46.93 -6.77
CA LEU A 3 -5.05 45.96 -6.32
C LEU A 3 -4.63 44.60 -6.90
N ILE A 4 -4.38 43.61 -6.04
CA ILE A 4 -4.29 42.21 -6.47
C ILE A 4 -5.64 41.59 -6.14
N GLY A 5 -6.39 41.33 -7.21
CA GLY A 5 -7.66 40.63 -7.19
C GLY A 5 -7.48 39.15 -6.85
N GLU A 6 -8.37 38.72 -5.95
CA GLU A 6 -9.14 37.49 -5.89
C GLU A 6 -8.74 36.22 -6.67
N GLU A 7 -9.12 35.12 -6.01
CA GLU A 7 -9.43 33.79 -6.54
C GLU A 7 -8.27 32.79 -6.67
N GLY A 8 -8.08 32.07 -5.57
CA GLY A 8 -7.34 30.82 -5.52
C GLY A 8 -7.72 30.01 -4.29
N LYS A 9 -9.03 29.85 -4.00
CA LYS A 9 -9.50 28.78 -3.10
C LYS A 9 -9.29 27.45 -3.82
N ASN A 10 -8.03 27.01 -3.92
CA ASN A 10 -7.72 25.62 -4.10
C ASN A 10 -8.18 24.93 -2.82
N SER A 11 -9.42 24.43 -2.87
CA SER A 11 -9.88 23.34 -2.02
C SER A 11 -8.92 22.18 -2.25
N SER A 12 -7.80 22.20 -1.53
CA SER A 12 -6.97 21.03 -1.28
C SER A 12 -7.84 20.09 -0.47
N LYS A 13 -8.73 19.40 -1.17
CA LYS A 13 -9.35 18.18 -0.69
C LYS A 13 -8.17 17.23 -0.58
N ALA A 14 -7.62 17.13 0.63
CA ALA A 14 -6.61 16.14 0.95
C ALA A 14 -7.08 14.80 0.35
N PRO A 15 -6.22 14.03 -0.33
CA PRO A 15 -6.59 12.69 -0.77
C PRO A 15 -7.18 11.99 0.44
N ALA A 16 -8.34 11.38 0.26
CA ALA A 16 -9.10 10.77 1.34
C ALA A 16 -8.19 9.75 2.02
N LYS A 17 -7.56 10.17 3.14
CA LYS A 17 -6.81 9.28 4.01
C LYS A 17 -7.73 8.11 4.27
N CYS A 18 -7.29 6.92 3.86
CA CYS A 18 -8.02 5.69 4.16
C CYS A 18 -8.41 5.76 5.64
N PRO A 19 -9.70 5.76 5.97
CA PRO A 19 -10.10 5.83 7.36
C PRO A 19 -9.43 4.65 8.09
N PRO A 20 -8.90 4.87 9.31
CA PRO A 20 -8.34 3.80 10.10
C PRO A 20 -9.39 2.71 10.18
N ALA A 21 -9.02 1.49 9.77
CA ALA A 21 -9.88 0.32 9.60
C ALA A 21 -11.17 0.45 10.41
N MET A 22 -12.20 1.05 9.82
CA MET A 22 -13.47 1.12 10.53
C MET A 22 -13.91 -0.32 10.65
N ALA A 23 -14.20 -0.73 11.89
CA ALA A 23 -14.73 -2.03 12.24
C ALA A 23 -16.11 -2.23 11.61
N VAL A 24 -16.16 -2.34 10.29
CA VAL A 24 -17.22 -3.04 9.59
C VAL A 24 -16.86 -4.49 9.81
N GLU A 25 -17.62 -5.14 10.69
CA GLU A 25 -17.53 -6.57 10.98
C GLU A 25 -17.11 -7.32 9.71
N GLU A 26 -15.96 -8.00 9.76
CA GLU A 26 -15.35 -8.70 8.61
C GLU A 26 -16.21 -9.83 8.05
N LEU A 27 -17.37 -10.07 8.67
CA LEU A 27 -18.34 -11.10 8.32
C LEU A 27 -18.98 -10.79 6.96
N GLY A 28 -18.39 -11.36 5.91
CA GLY A 28 -18.98 -11.45 4.57
C GLY A 28 -18.29 -10.63 3.49
N ILE A 29 -17.43 -9.65 3.83
CA ILE A 29 -16.68 -8.89 2.81
C ILE A 29 -15.68 -9.80 2.10
N GLU A 30 -14.93 -10.62 2.84
CA GLU A 30 -13.94 -11.54 2.26
C GLU A 30 -14.59 -12.55 1.29
N ALA A 31 -15.85 -12.93 1.51
CA ALA A 31 -16.59 -13.81 0.60
C ALA A 31 -16.95 -13.15 -0.73
N VAL A 32 -17.02 -11.82 -0.79
CA VAL A 32 -17.34 -11.03 -2.00
C VAL A 32 -16.17 -10.18 -2.47
N TRP A 33 -14.98 -10.40 -1.91
CA TRP A 33 -13.76 -9.64 -2.21
C TRP A 33 -12.58 -10.55 -2.61
N PRO A 34 -12.70 -11.30 -3.72
CA PRO A 34 -11.69 -12.28 -4.12
C PRO A 34 -10.31 -11.65 -4.41
N GLU A 35 -10.26 -10.38 -4.81
CA GLU A 35 -9.01 -9.66 -5.06
C GLU A 35 -8.33 -9.14 -3.78
N GLY A 36 -9.02 -9.18 -2.63
CA GLY A 36 -8.54 -8.65 -1.36
C GLY A 36 -7.16 -9.18 -0.95
N PRO A 37 -6.95 -10.51 -0.88
CA PRO A 37 -5.64 -11.09 -0.56
C PRO A 37 -4.52 -10.62 -1.49
N LYS A 38 -4.79 -10.52 -2.79
CA LYS A 38 -3.81 -10.07 -3.79
C LYS A 38 -3.43 -8.61 -3.60
N LEU A 39 -4.41 -7.74 -3.32
CA LEU A 39 -4.15 -6.32 -3.07
C LEU A 39 -3.41 -6.11 -1.74
N LYS A 40 -3.75 -6.87 -0.69
CA LYS A 40 -3.02 -6.85 0.60
C LYS A 40 -1.56 -7.26 0.40
N GLN A 41 -1.32 -8.34 -0.34
CA GLN A 41 0.04 -8.79 -0.68
C GLN A 41 0.81 -7.72 -1.46
N ALA A 42 0.17 -7.14 -2.49
CA ALA A 42 0.81 -6.12 -3.32
C ALA A 42 1.12 -4.82 -2.55
N LEU A 43 0.35 -4.48 -1.51
CA LEU A 43 0.68 -3.39 -0.60
C LEU A 43 1.86 -3.76 0.31
N ALA A 44 1.88 -4.97 0.87
CA ALA A 44 2.98 -5.44 1.72
C ALA A 44 4.32 -5.45 0.95
N GLU A 45 4.33 -5.87 -0.31
CA GLU A 45 5.52 -5.82 -1.17
C GLU A 45 6.05 -4.38 -1.35
N ARG A 46 5.14 -3.41 -1.51
CA ARG A 46 5.50 -1.98 -1.62
C ARG A 46 5.97 -1.38 -0.29
N ASP A 47 5.37 -1.78 0.83
CA ASP A 47 5.82 -1.41 2.16
C ASP A 47 7.25 -1.90 2.41
N ASN A 48 7.55 -3.16 2.05
CA ASN A 48 8.88 -3.74 2.18
C ASN A 48 9.90 -3.04 1.27
N ARG A 49 9.53 -2.71 0.04
CA ARG A 49 10.36 -1.91 -0.87
C ARG A 49 10.65 -0.52 -0.30
N MET A 50 9.63 0.17 0.23
CA MET A 50 9.81 1.49 0.85
C MET A 50 10.74 1.41 2.07
N ARG A 51 10.54 0.43 2.94
CA ARG A 51 11.41 0.18 4.10
C ARG A 51 12.85 -0.07 3.65
N PHE A 52 13.05 -0.90 2.64
CA PHE A 52 14.39 -1.25 2.13
C PHE A 52 15.12 -0.02 1.59
N VAL A 53 14.47 0.75 0.69
CA VAL A 53 15.08 1.95 0.11
C VAL A 53 15.43 2.97 1.19
N ARG A 54 14.55 3.17 2.18
CA ARG A 54 14.79 4.10 3.29
C ARG A 54 15.97 3.65 4.16
N GLU A 55 16.02 2.38 4.55
CA GLU A 55 17.10 1.87 5.41
C GLU A 55 18.46 1.87 4.72
N VAL A 56 18.52 1.57 3.41
CA VAL A 56 19.75 1.71 2.63
C VAL A 56 20.18 3.17 2.55
N LYS A 57 19.24 4.09 2.28
CA LYS A 57 19.55 5.53 2.19
C LYS A 57 20.04 6.10 3.52
N GLU A 58 19.47 5.66 4.63
CA GLU A 58 19.85 6.06 5.98
C GLU A 58 21.14 5.40 6.48
N GLY A 59 21.73 4.49 5.69
CA GLY A 59 22.93 3.75 6.08
C GLY A 59 22.69 2.69 7.16
N LYS A 60 21.43 2.36 7.46
CA LYS A 60 21.05 1.31 8.40
C LYS A 60 21.25 -0.09 7.81
N LEU A 61 21.12 -0.19 6.49
CA LEU A 61 21.40 -1.41 5.72
C LEU A 61 22.57 -1.16 4.76
N LEU A 62 23.69 -1.85 4.96
CA LEU A 62 24.88 -1.74 4.13
C LEU A 62 24.90 -2.86 3.08
N LEU A 63 24.78 -2.53 1.80
CA LEU A 63 24.68 -3.50 0.72
C LEU A 63 26.03 -4.08 0.24
N HIS A 64 27.15 -3.49 0.67
CA HIS A 64 28.48 -3.75 0.10
C HIS A 64 29.37 -4.71 0.91
N GLU A 65 28.97 -5.06 2.14
CA GLU A 65 29.77 -5.92 3.02
C GLU A 65 29.33 -7.39 3.03
N HIS A 66 28.30 -7.72 2.26
CA HIS A 66 27.68 -9.05 2.28
C HIS A 66 27.81 -9.76 0.94
N SER A 67 28.10 -11.07 0.99
CA SER A 67 27.80 -11.93 -0.15
C SER A 67 26.29 -11.88 -0.43
N GLN A 68 25.87 -12.09 -1.67
CA GLN A 68 24.44 -12.05 -2.02
C GLN A 68 23.61 -13.03 -1.16
N ALA A 69 24.14 -14.22 -0.87
CA ALA A 69 23.48 -15.19 0.00
C ALA A 69 23.31 -14.65 1.43
N SER A 70 24.36 -14.06 2.01
CA SER A 70 24.30 -13.45 3.35
C SER A 70 23.33 -12.28 3.42
N LEU A 71 23.23 -11.48 2.35
CA LEU A 71 22.28 -10.37 2.28
C LEU A 71 20.84 -10.89 2.22
N LEU A 72 20.57 -11.92 1.43
CA LEU A 72 19.24 -12.54 1.36
C LEU A 72 18.81 -13.13 2.71
N ASP A 73 19.73 -13.78 3.43
CA ASP A 73 19.45 -14.32 4.76
C ASP A 73 19.21 -13.20 5.79
N HIS A 74 19.96 -12.11 5.72
CA HIS A 74 19.72 -10.92 6.55
C HIS A 74 18.35 -10.31 6.27
N LEU A 75 18.00 -10.12 5.00
CA LEU A 75 16.70 -9.57 4.60
C LEU A 75 15.54 -10.47 5.05
N ARG A 76 15.71 -11.80 4.96
CA ARG A 76 14.73 -12.76 5.49
C ARG A 76 14.59 -12.65 7.00
N ALA A 77 15.70 -12.56 7.74
CA ALA A 77 15.70 -12.43 9.19
C ALA A 77 15.02 -11.13 9.67
N GLN A 78 15.11 -10.06 8.89
CA GLN A 78 14.42 -8.79 9.13
C GLN A 78 12.96 -8.78 8.65
N GLY A 79 12.45 -9.89 8.12
CA GLY A 79 11.06 -10.02 7.67
C GLY A 79 10.72 -9.15 6.46
N TYR A 80 11.66 -8.93 5.54
CA TYR A 80 11.38 -8.18 4.31
C TYR A 80 10.53 -8.94 3.30
N ALA A 81 10.65 -10.27 3.27
CA ALA A 81 9.82 -11.13 2.45
C ALA A 81 10.00 -12.59 2.91
N ASP A 82 8.93 -13.36 2.80
CA ASP A 82 8.95 -14.80 3.12
C ASP A 82 9.32 -15.66 1.91
N THR A 83 9.29 -15.07 0.70
CA THR A 83 9.58 -15.77 -0.56
C THR A 83 10.97 -15.39 -1.11
N PRO A 84 11.71 -16.34 -1.70
CA PRO A 84 12.97 -16.04 -2.38
C PRO A 84 12.81 -14.98 -3.49
N SER A 85 11.70 -15.02 -4.24
CA SER A 85 11.41 -14.04 -5.28
C SER A 85 11.19 -12.63 -4.71
N GLY A 86 10.49 -12.50 -3.59
CA GLY A 86 10.32 -11.23 -2.89
C GLY A 86 11.66 -10.65 -2.44
N LEU A 87 12.53 -11.48 -1.86
CA LEU A 87 13.87 -11.05 -1.45
C LEU A 87 14.74 -10.63 -2.65
N SER A 88 14.73 -11.40 -3.74
CA SER A 88 15.46 -11.05 -4.97
C SER A 88 14.96 -9.74 -5.58
N SER A 89 13.65 -9.50 -5.58
CA SER A 89 13.06 -8.26 -6.13
C SER A 89 13.55 -6.99 -5.42
N LEU A 90 13.93 -7.09 -4.14
CA LEU A 90 14.51 -5.96 -3.40
C LEU A 90 15.95 -5.64 -3.87
N LEU A 91 16.70 -6.67 -4.26
CA LEU A 91 18.06 -6.50 -4.78
C LEU A 91 18.10 -5.97 -6.22
N GLU A 92 17.00 -6.12 -6.95
CA GLU A 92 16.81 -5.60 -8.31
C GLU A 92 16.35 -4.13 -8.34
N ILE A 93 16.16 -3.50 -7.17
CA ILE A 93 15.77 -2.10 -7.08
C ILE A 93 16.87 -1.21 -7.70
N PRO A 94 16.54 -0.37 -8.69
CA PRO A 94 17.53 0.46 -9.36
C PRO A 94 18.14 1.49 -8.41
N ALA A 95 19.44 1.74 -8.57
CA ALA A 95 20.21 2.63 -7.72
C ALA A 95 19.63 4.07 -7.65
N SER A 96 18.95 4.51 -8.71
CA SER A 96 18.27 5.81 -8.79
C SER A 96 17.21 6.02 -7.72
N LEU A 97 16.65 4.93 -7.17
CA LEU A 97 15.62 5.00 -6.14
C LEU A 97 16.18 5.27 -4.73
N PHE A 98 17.48 5.09 -4.49
CA PHE A 98 18.13 5.45 -3.22
C PHE A 98 18.52 6.94 -3.17
N THR A 99 17.69 7.79 -3.73
CA THR A 99 17.79 9.25 -3.70
C THR A 99 16.55 9.81 -3.00
N SER A 100 16.56 11.09 -2.61
CA SER A 100 15.38 11.71 -2.00
C SER A 100 14.18 11.69 -2.96
N ASP A 101 14.42 11.94 -4.25
CA ASP A 101 13.39 11.91 -5.29
C ASP A 101 12.89 10.48 -5.52
N GLY A 102 13.81 9.51 -5.54
CA GLY A 102 13.50 8.10 -5.64
C GLY A 102 12.63 7.59 -4.48
N ILE A 103 12.94 8.00 -3.25
CA ILE A 103 12.12 7.69 -2.07
C ILE A 103 10.71 8.29 -2.22
N THR A 104 10.61 9.54 -2.66
CA THR A 104 9.33 10.20 -2.90
C THR A 104 8.51 9.44 -3.95
N GLN A 105 9.16 8.93 -5.00
CA GLN A 105 8.51 8.10 -6.01
C GLN A 105 7.98 6.78 -5.42
N VAL A 106 8.80 6.06 -4.64
CA VAL A 106 8.40 4.79 -4.02
C VAL A 106 7.26 5.01 -3.00
N GLU A 107 7.29 6.12 -2.27
CA GLU A 107 6.22 6.52 -1.35
C GLU A 107 4.91 6.79 -2.10
N ALA A 108 4.95 7.49 -3.23
CA ALA A 108 3.79 7.71 -4.08
C ALA A 108 3.24 6.39 -4.66
N GLU A 109 4.10 5.45 -5.06
CA GLU A 109 3.68 4.12 -5.54
C GLU A 109 2.98 3.32 -4.44
N ARG A 110 3.50 3.38 -3.21
CA ARG A 110 2.90 2.78 -2.01
C ARG A 110 1.53 3.40 -1.70
N GLU A 111 1.44 4.73 -1.72
CA GLU A 111 0.19 5.45 -1.43
C GLU A 111 -0.90 5.08 -2.44
N ARG A 112 -0.59 5.05 -3.74
CA ARG A 112 -1.53 4.61 -4.78
C ARG A 112 -2.06 3.19 -4.56
N ALA A 113 -1.18 2.26 -4.16
CA ALA A 113 -1.59 0.89 -3.87
C ALA A 113 -2.49 0.79 -2.63
N ASN A 114 -2.20 1.59 -1.61
CA ASN A 114 -3.06 1.69 -0.44
C ASN A 114 -4.43 2.28 -0.79
N GLU A 115 -4.47 3.33 -1.61
CA GLU A 115 -5.73 3.90 -2.11
C GLU A 115 -6.53 2.88 -2.94
N GLU A 116 -5.87 2.09 -3.78
CA GLU A 116 -6.50 1.02 -4.55
C GLU A 116 -7.10 -0.06 -3.64
N LEU A 117 -6.34 -0.52 -2.63
CA LEU A 117 -6.82 -1.45 -1.62
C LEU A 117 -8.07 -0.91 -0.92
N CYS A 118 -8.05 0.34 -0.47
CA CYS A 118 -9.17 0.98 0.21
C CYS A 118 -10.39 1.12 -0.70
N ARG A 119 -10.19 1.52 -1.96
CA ARG A 119 -11.26 1.67 -2.95
C ARG A 119 -11.93 0.33 -3.24
N SER A 120 -11.14 -0.71 -3.49
CA SER A 120 -11.64 -2.05 -3.79
C SER A 120 -12.37 -2.65 -2.58
N ARG A 121 -11.81 -2.50 -1.36
CA ARG A 121 -12.49 -2.90 -0.12
C ARG A 121 -13.82 -2.17 0.08
N GLY A 122 -13.87 -0.87 -0.22
CA GLY A 122 -15.09 -0.07 -0.13
C GLY A 122 -16.18 -0.58 -1.07
N ALA A 123 -15.82 -0.87 -2.32
CA ALA A 123 -16.74 -1.44 -3.31
C ALA A 123 -17.27 -2.83 -2.88
N ALA A 124 -16.38 -3.70 -2.37
CA ALA A 124 -16.78 -5.00 -1.85
C ALA A 124 -17.71 -4.89 -0.64
N ALA A 125 -17.44 -3.96 0.29
CA ALA A 125 -18.30 -3.72 1.44
C ALA A 125 -19.70 -3.23 1.02
N GLU A 126 -19.79 -2.39 -0.01
CA GLU A 126 -21.08 -1.94 -0.54
C GLU A 126 -21.84 -3.08 -1.25
N SER A 127 -21.13 -3.93 -1.99
CA SER A 127 -21.69 -5.14 -2.60
C SER A 127 -22.27 -6.09 -1.55
N ALA A 128 -21.51 -6.38 -0.47
CA ALA A 128 -21.97 -7.20 0.65
C ALA A 128 -23.26 -6.65 1.28
N ARG A 129 -23.33 -5.33 1.54
CA ARG A 129 -24.54 -4.69 2.09
C ARG A 129 -25.74 -4.85 1.16
N ARG A 130 -25.54 -4.70 -0.14
CA ARG A 130 -26.62 -4.89 -1.14
C ARG A 130 -27.11 -6.33 -1.18
N ALA A 131 -26.20 -7.30 -1.09
CA ALA A 131 -26.56 -8.72 -1.05
C ALA A 131 -27.37 -9.06 0.20
N VAL A 132 -26.95 -8.59 1.38
CA VAL A 132 -27.68 -8.79 2.65
C VAL A 132 -29.07 -8.17 2.56
N ARG A 133 -29.19 -6.94 2.04
CA ARG A 133 -30.49 -6.26 1.89
C ARG A 133 -31.43 -7.05 0.99
N ALA A 134 -30.96 -7.53 -0.16
CA ALA A 134 -31.76 -8.32 -1.09
C ALA A 134 -32.24 -9.63 -0.47
N GLN A 135 -31.43 -10.26 0.39
CA GLN A 135 -31.83 -11.48 1.10
C GLN A 135 -32.93 -11.22 2.13
N VAL A 136 -32.85 -10.11 2.89
CA VAL A 136 -33.88 -9.71 3.85
C VAL A 136 -35.19 -9.43 3.12
N GLU A 137 -35.16 -8.63 2.05
CA GLU A 137 -36.36 -8.29 1.26
C GLU A 137 -37.01 -9.54 0.63
N ALA A 138 -36.22 -10.53 0.21
CA ALA A 138 -36.72 -11.79 -0.34
C ALA A 138 -37.29 -12.75 0.73
N ALA A 139 -36.90 -12.59 2.00
CA ALA A 139 -37.41 -13.41 3.11
C ALA A 139 -38.69 -12.83 3.74
N GLU A 140 -38.98 -11.55 3.49
CA GLU A 140 -40.16 -10.83 4.01
C GLU A 140 -41.36 -10.84 3.05
N GLY A 141 -41.20 -11.32 1.81
CA GLY A 141 -42.25 -11.43 0.79
C GLY A 141 -42.69 -12.86 0.53
#